data_AF-C3Z890-F1
#
_entry.id   AF-C3Z890-F1
#
_cell.length_a   1.000
_cell.length_b   1.000
_cell.length_c   1.000
_cell.angle_alpha   90.00
_cell.angle_beta   90.00
_cell.angle_gamma   90.00
#
_symmetry.space_group_name_H-M   'P 1'
#
loop_
_entity.id
_entity.type
_entity.pdbx_description
1 polymer ?
#
loop_
_entity_poly.entity_id
_entity_poly.type
_entity_poly.pdbx_seq_one_letter_code
_entity_poly.pdbx_strand_id
1 'polypeptide(L)'
;MCISFPGQCRTPDTMAAIVDECNVEYSTSNEDQGNYGENWSNSTSSNTSTKSTYWRYSTQNKFFDPPLYGHLAVYWDAGYVVNLGTTKEEGERIVSYLQRHDWLDRYTRAVMVEFTVYNANVNLFLAATLLVE
;
A
#
# COMPACT_ATOMS: atom_id res chain seq x y z
N MET A 1 -1.58 -1.51 1.46
CA MET A 1 -1.35 -0.71 0.24
C MET A 1 -0.83 -1.62 -0.85
N CYS A 2 -1.42 -1.52 -2.04
CA CYS A 2 -1.03 -2.32 -3.21
C CYS A 2 -0.32 -1.43 -4.24
N ILE A 3 0.78 -1.94 -4.79
CA ILE A 3 1.58 -1.29 -5.84
C ILE A 3 1.77 -2.25 -7.02
N SER A 4 1.99 -1.70 -8.21
CA SER A 4 2.30 -2.47 -9.43
C SER A 4 3.72 -2.15 -9.92
N PHE A 5 4.40 -3.08 -10.61
CA PHE A 5 5.71 -2.75 -11.16
C PHE A 5 5.67 -1.58 -12.15
N PRO A 6 6.75 -0.79 -12.22
CA PRO A 6 6.93 0.26 -13.22
C PRO A 6 7.03 -0.29 -14.65
N GLY A 7 6.72 0.55 -15.64
CA GLY A 7 7.11 0.34 -17.04
C GLY A 7 6.49 -0.88 -17.72
N GLN A 8 5.27 -1.26 -17.33
CA GLN A 8 4.62 -2.49 -17.80
C GLN A 8 4.03 -2.39 -19.22
N CYS A 9 4.10 -1.22 -19.87
CA CYS A 9 3.69 -1.06 -21.26
C CYS A 9 4.72 -0.30 -22.10
N ARG A 10 4.65 -0.50 -23.42
CA ARG A 10 5.52 0.19 -24.37
C ARG A 10 4.88 1.54 -24.74
N THR A 11 5.57 2.62 -24.43
CA THR A 11 5.23 3.95 -24.94
C THR A 11 5.39 3.97 -26.47
N PRO A 12 4.39 4.45 -27.23
CA PRO A 12 4.53 4.64 -28.68
C PRO A 12 5.69 5.56 -29.01
N ASP A 13 6.44 5.26 -30.08
CA ASP A 13 7.68 5.98 -30.42
C ASP A 13 7.43 7.50 -30.62
N THR A 14 6.24 7.89 -31.07
CA THR A 14 5.83 9.30 -31.22
C THR A 14 5.65 10.03 -29.89
N MET A 15 5.38 9.31 -28.80
CA MET A 15 5.17 9.86 -27.46
C MET A 15 6.40 9.68 -26.55
N ALA A 16 7.40 8.92 -26.98
CA ALA A 16 8.59 8.60 -26.18
C ALA A 16 9.43 9.83 -25.78
N ALA A 17 9.31 10.94 -26.53
CA ALA A 17 9.98 12.20 -26.19
C ALA A 17 9.24 13.03 -25.12
N ILE A 18 8.00 12.64 -24.75
CA ILE A 18 7.11 13.40 -23.86
C ILE A 18 6.75 12.58 -22.62
N VAL A 19 6.54 11.28 -22.78
CA VAL A 19 6.12 10.36 -21.73
C VAL A 19 7.28 9.45 -21.39
N ASP A 20 7.88 9.68 -20.22
CA ASP A 20 9.04 8.91 -19.76
C ASP A 20 8.70 7.43 -19.52
N GLU A 21 7.46 7.13 -19.13
CA GLU A 21 7.08 5.77 -18.74
C GLU A 21 5.58 5.51 -18.83
N CYS A 22 5.24 4.28 -19.23
CA CYS A 22 3.89 3.78 -19.35
C CYS A 22 3.59 2.72 -18.28
N ASN A 23 2.50 2.92 -17.53
CA ASN A 23 2.02 2.01 -16.51
C ASN A 23 0.64 1.48 -16.88
N VAL A 24 0.39 0.20 -16.57
CA VAL A 24 -0.92 -0.45 -16.82
C VAL A 24 -1.74 -0.53 -15.54
N GLU A 25 -3.02 -0.87 -15.72
CA GLU A 25 -3.97 -1.12 -14.63
C GLU A 25 -3.47 -2.24 -13.70
N TYR A 26 -3.92 -2.20 -12.44
CA TYR A 26 -3.54 -3.19 -11.45
C TYR A 26 -4.13 -4.57 -11.77
N SER A 27 -3.32 -5.61 -11.61
CA SER A 27 -3.75 -7.01 -11.64
C SER A 27 -2.89 -7.83 -10.68
N THR A 28 -3.41 -8.95 -10.18
CA THR A 28 -2.65 -9.81 -9.26
C THR A 28 -1.36 -10.35 -9.87
N SER A 29 -1.27 -10.45 -11.20
CA SER A 29 -0.06 -10.87 -11.92
C SER A 29 1.03 -9.80 -12.00
N ASN A 30 0.67 -8.53 -11.81
CA ASN A 30 1.55 -7.38 -12.03
C ASN A 30 1.86 -6.59 -10.76
N GLU A 31 1.35 -7.09 -9.62
CA GLU A 31 1.60 -6.60 -8.27
C GLU A 31 3.08 -6.73 -7.91
N ASP A 32 3.65 -5.67 -7.35
CA ASP A 32 5.01 -5.67 -6.86
C ASP A 32 5.07 -6.15 -5.40
N GLN A 33 5.73 -7.30 -5.22
CA GLN A 33 5.87 -8.02 -3.96
C GLN A 33 7.28 -7.89 -3.35
N GLY A 34 8.05 -6.87 -3.78
CA GLY A 34 9.42 -6.60 -3.35
C GLY A 34 9.55 -6.21 -1.87
N ASN A 35 10.79 -6.26 -1.37
CA ASN A 35 11.13 -5.66 -0.08
C ASN A 35 12.09 -4.51 -0.32
N TYR A 36 11.70 -3.33 0.17
CA TYR A 36 12.40 -2.08 -0.08
C TYR A 36 12.92 -1.46 1.22
N GLY A 37 13.84 -0.51 1.07
CA GLY A 37 14.24 0.43 2.11
C GLY A 37 13.42 1.72 2.05
N GLU A 38 13.79 2.69 2.87
CA GLU A 38 13.17 4.02 2.84
C GLU A 38 13.25 4.63 1.43
N ASN A 39 12.21 5.38 1.05
CA ASN A 39 12.04 5.97 -0.29
C ASN A 39 12.07 4.94 -1.42
N TRP A 40 11.48 3.76 -1.22
CA TRP A 40 11.46 2.68 -2.23
C TRP A 40 12.84 2.26 -2.72
N SER A 41 13.86 2.39 -1.87
CA SER A 41 15.25 2.09 -2.25
C SER A 41 15.54 0.58 -2.25
N ASN A 42 16.40 0.12 -3.15
CA ASN A 42 16.85 -1.28 -3.19
C ASN A 42 17.81 -1.64 -2.04
N SER A 43 18.26 -0.64 -1.27
CA SER A 43 19.15 -0.85 -0.12
C SER A 43 18.30 -1.17 1.12
N THR A 44 18.19 -2.45 1.44
CA THR A 44 17.54 -2.88 2.68
C THR A 44 18.51 -2.70 3.84
N SER A 45 18.27 -1.71 4.70
CA SER A 45 19.05 -1.58 5.93
C SER A 45 18.79 -2.80 6.81
N SER A 46 19.84 -3.45 7.33
CA SER A 46 19.70 -4.59 8.26
C SER A 46 19.12 -4.20 9.63
N ASN A 47 18.76 -2.94 9.82
CA ASN A 47 18.18 -2.43 11.05
C ASN A 47 16.72 -2.89 11.17
N THR A 48 16.45 -3.72 12.17
CA THR A 48 15.12 -4.22 12.56
C THR A 48 14.27 -3.14 13.25
N SER A 49 14.32 -1.90 12.75
CA SER A 49 13.48 -0.83 13.27
C SER A 49 12.03 -1.01 12.81
N THR A 50 11.06 -0.51 13.59
CA THR A 50 9.64 -0.52 13.21
C THR A 50 9.35 0.24 11.92
N LYS A 51 10.24 1.14 11.50
CA LYS A 51 10.10 1.86 10.22
C LYS A 51 10.51 1.01 9.02
N SER A 52 11.48 0.11 9.18
CA SER A 52 11.92 -0.74 8.07
C SER A 52 10.83 -1.74 7.66
N THR A 53 9.89 -2.06 8.54
CA THR A 53 8.74 -2.92 8.20
C THR A 53 7.71 -2.23 7.31
N TYR A 54 7.66 -0.90 7.26
CA TYR A 54 6.70 -0.16 6.43
C TYR A 54 6.96 -0.31 4.92
N TRP A 55 8.18 -0.70 4.56
CA TRP A 55 8.68 -0.84 3.20
C TRP A 55 8.81 -2.32 2.77
N ARG A 56 8.26 -3.24 3.58
CA ARG A 56 8.34 -4.67 3.33
C ARG A 56 6.99 -5.20 2.91
N TYR A 57 6.97 -5.95 1.82
CA TYR A 57 5.76 -6.62 1.37
C TYR A 57 5.35 -7.69 2.38
N SER A 58 4.14 -7.54 2.90
CA SER A 58 3.51 -8.50 3.80
C SER A 58 2.51 -9.32 3.02
N THR A 59 2.64 -10.63 3.12
CA THR A 59 1.60 -11.56 2.69
C THR A 59 0.84 -11.96 3.95
N GLN A 60 -0.32 -11.34 4.20
CA GLN A 60 -1.24 -11.91 5.18
C GLN A 60 -1.77 -13.23 4.63
N ASN A 61 -2.27 -14.08 5.52
CA ASN A 61 -2.54 -15.48 5.21
C ASN A 61 -3.69 -15.56 4.19
N LYS A 62 -3.36 -15.61 2.89
CA LYS A 62 -4.27 -15.54 1.71
C LYS A 62 -5.44 -16.55 1.68
N PHE A 63 -5.53 -17.43 2.68
CA PHE A 63 -6.45 -18.55 2.72
C PHE A 63 -7.76 -18.29 3.46
N PHE A 64 -7.85 -17.23 4.28
CA PHE A 64 -9.03 -17.02 5.13
C PHE A 64 -9.87 -15.79 4.82
N ASP A 65 -9.27 -14.74 4.24
CA ASP A 65 -9.99 -13.50 3.95
C ASP A 65 -10.28 -13.34 2.46
N PRO A 66 -11.55 -13.02 2.08
CA PRO A 66 -11.90 -12.76 0.69
C PRO A 66 -11.21 -11.48 0.18
N PRO A 67 -10.94 -11.38 -1.13
CA PRO A 67 -10.36 -10.16 -1.68
C PRO A 67 -11.34 -8.99 -1.60
N LEU A 68 -10.79 -7.79 -1.53
CA LEU A 68 -11.54 -6.54 -1.60
C LEU A 68 -11.83 -6.19 -3.06
N TYR A 69 -13.11 -6.06 -3.39
CA TYR A 69 -13.56 -5.67 -4.72
C TYR A 69 -13.63 -4.14 -4.80
N GLY A 70 -12.65 -3.53 -5.47
CA GLY A 70 -12.65 -2.12 -5.80
C GLY A 70 -13.46 -1.82 -7.06
N HIS A 71 -13.47 -0.55 -7.46
CA HIS A 71 -14.14 -0.15 -8.70
C HIS A 71 -13.25 -0.44 -9.92
N LEU A 72 -11.94 -0.23 -9.79
CA LEU A 72 -10.97 -0.43 -10.85
C LEU A 72 -10.39 -1.85 -10.86
N ALA A 73 -10.17 -2.44 -9.68
CA ALA A 73 -9.56 -3.77 -9.61
C ALA A 73 -9.95 -4.56 -8.35
N VAL A 74 -9.47 -5.81 -8.28
CA VAL A 74 -9.65 -6.70 -7.11
C VAL A 74 -8.32 -6.79 -6.35
N TYR A 75 -8.36 -6.42 -5.07
CA TYR A 75 -7.19 -6.37 -4.21
C TYR A 75 -7.22 -7.52 -3.21
N TRP A 76 -6.13 -8.28 -3.14
CA TRP A 76 -5.97 -9.30 -2.12
C TRP A 76 -5.47 -8.67 -0.82
N ASP A 77 -5.66 -9.36 0.31
CA ASP A 77 -5.08 -8.95 1.59
C ASP A 77 -3.56 -9.23 1.62
N ALA A 78 -2.84 -8.49 0.80
CA ALA A 78 -1.39 -8.49 0.73
C ALA A 78 -0.90 -7.11 0.28
N GLY A 79 0.33 -6.77 0.64
CA GLY A 79 0.89 -5.47 0.32
C GLY A 79 1.73 -4.88 1.45
N TYR A 80 1.93 -3.57 1.39
CA TYR A 80 2.68 -2.82 2.38
C TYR A 80 1.73 -2.33 3.46
N VAL A 81 2.05 -2.67 4.72
CA VAL A 81 1.17 -2.47 5.87
C VAL A 81 1.85 -1.60 6.92
N VAL A 82 1.12 -0.60 7.42
CA VAL A 82 1.58 0.29 8.48
C VAL A 82 0.52 0.41 9.56
N ASN A 83 0.88 0.08 10.80
CA ASN A 83 0.02 0.27 11.96
C ASN A 83 0.22 1.69 12.52
N LEU A 84 -0.84 2.48 12.58
CA LEU A 84 -0.81 3.88 13.03
C LEU A 84 -0.72 4.04 14.56
N GLY A 85 -0.78 2.95 15.32
CA GLY A 85 -0.80 2.97 16.79
C GLY A 85 -2.18 3.30 17.35
N THR A 86 -2.24 3.58 18.66
CA THR A 86 -3.49 3.80 19.39
C THR A 86 -3.71 5.25 19.81
N THR A 87 -2.67 6.09 19.72
CA THR A 87 -2.72 7.51 20.10
C THR A 87 -2.69 8.39 18.86
N LYS A 88 -3.31 9.57 18.96
CA LYS A 88 -3.33 10.55 17.87
C LYS A 88 -1.91 11.01 17.52
N GLU A 89 -1.10 11.27 18.53
CA GLU A 89 0.27 11.78 18.37
C GLU A 89 1.17 10.76 17.66
N GLU A 90 1.00 9.47 17.97
CA GLU A 90 1.73 8.40 17.27
C GLU A 90 1.30 8.29 15.80
N GLY A 91 -0.01 8.29 15.56
CA GLY A 91 -0.56 8.24 14.20
C GLY A 91 -0.10 9.42 13.35
N GLU A 92 -0.18 10.65 13.87
CA GLU A 92 0.29 11.86 13.19
C GLU A 92 1.79 11.78 12.88
N ARG A 93 2.61 11.28 13.82
CA ARG A 93 4.05 11.12 13.62
C ARG A 93 4.37 10.10 12.52
N ILE A 94 3.64 8.98 12.48
CA ILE A 94 3.82 7.93 11.48
C ILE A 94 3.38 8.44 10.10
N VAL A 95 2.18 9.00 9.99
CA VAL A 95 1.68 9.58 8.72
C VAL A 95 2.62 10.66 8.19
N SER A 96 3.08 11.56 9.07
CA SER A 96 4.07 12.58 8.69
C SER A 96 5.40 11.99 8.21
N TYR A 97 5.82 10.85 8.76
CA TYR A 97 7.00 10.15 8.27
C TYR A 97 6.75 9.55 6.89
N LEU A 98 5.63 8.84 6.68
CA LEU A 98 5.29 8.22 5.39
C LEU A 98 5.19 9.27 4.28
N GLN A 99 4.54 10.41 4.57
CA GLN A 99 4.40 11.51 3.62
C GLN A 99 5.75 12.14 3.25
N ARG A 100 6.68 12.30 4.20
CA ARG A 100 8.01 12.87 3.94
C ARG A 100 8.93 11.96 3.10
N HIS A 101 8.60 10.68 3.00
CA HIS A 101 9.41 9.68 2.31
C HIS A 101 8.72 9.16 1.04
N ASP A 102 7.68 9.85 0.57
CA ASP A 102 6.92 9.48 -0.63
C ASP A 102 6.44 8.03 -0.62
N TRP A 103 5.97 7.57 0.55
CA TRP A 103 5.45 6.19 0.68
C TRP A 103 4.25 5.95 -0.26
N LEU A 104 3.50 7.00 -0.59
CA LEU A 104 2.55 6.99 -1.70
C LEU A 104 3.22 7.62 -2.92
N ASP A 105 3.28 6.88 -4.01
CA ASP A 105 3.91 7.29 -5.26
C ASP A 105 3.04 6.97 -6.48
N ARG A 106 3.58 7.23 -7.67
CA ARG A 106 2.89 6.97 -8.96
C ARG A 106 2.59 5.49 -9.25
N TYR A 107 3.18 4.58 -8.50
CA TYR A 107 2.99 3.13 -8.65
C TYR A 107 1.98 2.57 -7.65
N THR A 108 1.53 3.39 -6.71
CA THR A 108 0.42 3.08 -5.82
C THR A 108 -0.87 2.92 -6.62
N ARG A 109 -1.56 1.80 -6.37
CA ARG A 109 -2.81 1.41 -7.06
C ARG A 109 -4.01 1.34 -6.14
N ALA A 110 -3.76 1.14 -4.85
CA ALA A 110 -4.78 1.26 -3.83
C ALA A 110 -4.17 1.45 -2.43
N VAL A 111 -4.87 2.23 -1.63
CA VAL A 111 -4.64 2.36 -0.19
C VAL A 111 -5.90 1.93 0.53
N MET A 112 -5.75 0.96 1.44
CA MET A 112 -6.81 0.52 2.34
C MET A 112 -6.51 1.04 3.74
N VAL A 113 -7.51 1.70 4.35
CA VAL A 113 -7.47 2.08 5.76
C VAL A 113 -8.53 1.28 6.49
N GLU A 114 -8.09 0.39 7.37
CA GLU A 114 -8.95 -0.53 8.10
C GLU A 114 -8.92 -0.23 9.58
N PHE A 115 -10.10 -0.15 10.20
CA PHE A 115 -10.22 0.06 11.62
C PHE A 115 -11.53 -0.51 12.16
N THR A 116 -11.51 -0.88 13.45
CA THR A 116 -12.68 -1.38 14.16
C THR A 116 -13.01 -0.48 15.34
N VAL A 117 -14.25 -0.06 15.44
CA VAL A 117 -14.78 0.73 16.56
C VAL A 117 -15.80 -0.08 17.34
N TYR A 118 -15.71 -0.03 18.67
CA TYR A 118 -16.66 -0.68 19.56
C TYR A 118 -17.52 0.35 20.30
N ASN A 119 -18.84 0.16 20.25
CA ASN A 119 -19.81 0.95 21.00
C ASN A 119 -20.35 0.10 22.18
N ALA A 120 -19.84 0.39 23.38
CA ALA A 120 -20.21 -0.32 24.61
C ALA A 120 -21.67 -0.11 25.03
N ASN A 121 -22.30 1.01 24.67
CA ASN A 121 -23.68 1.31 25.08
C ASN A 121 -24.71 0.35 24.48
N VAL A 122 -24.43 -0.13 23.26
CA VAL A 122 -25.30 -1.06 22.52
C VAL A 122 -24.63 -2.40 22.21
N ASN A 123 -23.42 -2.61 22.75
CA ASN A 123 -22.58 -3.79 22.52
C ASN A 123 -22.40 -4.13 21.03
N LEU A 124 -22.01 -3.13 20.22
CA LEU A 124 -21.88 -3.25 18.77
C LEU A 124 -20.44 -2.99 18.33
N PHE A 125 -19.94 -3.82 17.41
CA PHE A 125 -18.68 -3.60 16.69
C PHE A 125 -18.97 -3.09 15.27
N LEU A 126 -18.25 -2.06 14.85
CA LEU A 126 -18.17 -1.59 13.46
C LEU A 126 -16.77 -1.90 12.95
N ALA A 127 -16.65 -2.79 11.98
CA ALA A 127 -15.45 -2.93 11.17
C ALA A 127 -15.62 -2.10 9.90
N ALA A 128 -14.70 -1.18 9.63
CA ALA A 128 -14.75 -0.30 8.47
C ALA A 128 -13.44 -0.41 7.68
N THR A 129 -13.58 -0.54 6.35
CA THR A 129 -12.49 -0.50 5.39
C THR A 129 -12.76 0.64 4.41
N LEU A 130 -11.84 1.60 4.34
CA LEU A 130 -11.87 2.68 3.36
C LEU A 130 -10.86 2.36 2.27
N LEU A 131 -11.35 2.19 1.04
CA LEU A 131 -10.52 1.97 -0.15
C LEU A 131 -10.37 3.28 -0.93
N VAL A 132 -9.14 3.63 -1.26
CA VAL A 132 -8.80 4.72 -2.17
C VAL A 132 -8.02 4.13 -3.33
N GLU A 133 -8.53 4.30 -4.55
CA GLU A 133 -7.91 3.87 -5.82
C GLU A 133 -7.39 5.08 -6.61
#